data_AF-A0A8I1USP2-F1
#
_entry.id   AF-A0A8I1USP2-F1
#
_cell.length_a   1.000
_cell.length_b   1.000
_cell.length_c   1.000
_cell.angle_alpha   90.00
_cell.angle_beta   90.00
_cell.angle_gamma   90.00
#
_symmetry.space_group_name_H-M   'P 1'
#
loop_
_entity.id
_entity.type
_entity.pdbx_description
1 polymer ?
#
loop_
_entity_poly.entity_id
_entity_poly.type
_entity_poly.pdbx_seq_one_letter_code
_entity_poly.pdbx_strand_id
1 'polypeptide(L)'
;MTQWRRVVLIALGLVLAATFAALREGAPPAAPGLTPQQTQSAPAPRGFDGPLWSSAGEGARANAEHHWRKHGQEFPELKDADAYIRAAHDFIDHPPPGTLTKQERDGDTLFYDQKTNTFAVRARNGAPRTMFRPDDGMRYWNRQ
;
A
#
# COMPACT_ATOMS: atom_id res chain seq x y z
N MET A 1 -23.66 -9.29 -35.64
CA MET A 1 -22.51 -9.23 -34.72
C MET A 1 -23.01 -8.71 -33.39
N THR A 2 -22.78 -9.50 -32.35
CA THR A 2 -23.73 -9.76 -31.28
C THR A 2 -23.70 -8.71 -30.16
N GLN A 3 -24.84 -8.11 -29.86
CA GLN A 3 -25.08 -7.32 -28.64
C GLN A 3 -25.51 -8.24 -27.49
N TRP A 4 -24.93 -8.10 -26.30
CA TRP A 4 -25.52 -8.68 -25.08
C TRP A 4 -25.70 -7.60 -24.01
N ARG A 5 -26.98 -7.43 -23.65
CA ARG A 5 -27.56 -6.48 -22.73
C ARG A 5 -27.49 -7.03 -21.30
N ARG A 6 -27.58 -6.12 -20.34
CA ARG A 6 -27.54 -6.33 -18.89
C ARG A 6 -28.86 -6.88 -18.29
N VAL A 7 -28.74 -7.31 -17.03
CA VAL A 7 -29.71 -7.34 -15.90
C VAL A 7 -30.51 -8.64 -15.69
N VAL A 8 -30.93 -8.86 -14.42
CA VAL A 8 -32.04 -9.70 -13.85
C VAL A 8 -31.45 -10.80 -12.92
N LEU A 9 -31.69 -10.96 -11.60
CA LEU A 9 -32.74 -10.52 -10.64
C LEU A 9 -32.32 -10.51 -9.16
N ILE A 10 -33.11 -9.75 -8.40
CA ILE A 10 -33.32 -9.70 -6.96
C ILE A 10 -34.02 -10.98 -6.47
N ALA A 11 -33.66 -11.49 -5.29
CA ALA A 11 -34.52 -12.34 -4.48
C ALA A 11 -34.56 -11.83 -3.03
N LEU A 12 -35.77 -11.50 -2.58
CA LEU A 12 -36.15 -11.00 -1.26
C LEU A 12 -36.73 -12.18 -0.45
N GLY A 13 -36.33 -12.33 0.80
CA GLY A 13 -36.92 -13.31 1.73
C GLY A 13 -37.04 -12.75 3.15
N LEU A 14 -38.23 -12.25 3.51
CA LEU A 14 -38.77 -12.15 4.89
C LEU A 14 -39.26 -13.56 5.31
N VAL A 15 -39.45 -14.01 6.56
CA VAL A 15 -39.42 -13.52 7.96
C VAL A 15 -39.58 -14.77 8.84
N LEU A 16 -39.03 -14.81 10.06
CA LEU A 16 -39.81 -15.15 11.27
C LEU A 16 -39.03 -14.77 12.54
N ALA A 17 -39.69 -13.99 13.40
CA ALA A 17 -39.26 -13.74 14.77
C ALA A 17 -39.74 -14.89 15.67
N ALA A 18 -38.87 -15.38 16.55
CA ALA A 18 -39.26 -16.18 17.71
C ALA A 18 -38.44 -15.71 18.92
N THR A 19 -39.14 -15.13 19.89
CA THR A 19 -38.63 -14.80 21.22
C THR A 19 -38.58 -16.07 22.07
N PHE A 20 -37.42 -16.35 22.68
CA PHE A 20 -37.31 -17.25 23.82
C PHE A 20 -36.48 -16.56 24.91
N ALA A 21 -37.13 -16.27 26.04
CA ALA A 21 -36.48 -15.90 27.28
C ALA A 21 -36.56 -17.12 28.21
N ALA A 22 -35.42 -17.58 28.72
CA ALA A 22 -35.19 -17.91 30.14
C ALA A 22 -33.94 -18.77 30.36
N LEU A 23 -33.35 -18.54 31.54
CA LEU A 23 -32.48 -19.42 32.32
C LEU A 23 -30.96 -19.40 32.01
N ARG A 24 -30.38 -18.40 32.67
CA ARG A 24 -29.07 -18.34 33.33
C ARG A 24 -28.51 -19.71 33.76
N GLU A 25 -27.49 -20.15 33.05
CA GLU A 25 -26.39 -20.96 33.56
C GLU A 25 -25.08 -20.18 33.37
N GLY A 26 -24.19 -20.25 34.36
CA GLY A 26 -23.06 -19.35 34.53
C GLY A 26 -22.07 -19.38 33.38
N ALA A 27 -21.78 -18.21 32.82
CA ALA A 27 -20.63 -18.00 31.93
C ALA A 27 -19.34 -18.39 32.69
N PRO A 28 -18.39 -19.12 32.05
CA PRO A 28 -17.09 -19.34 32.64
C PRO A 28 -16.39 -17.99 32.88
N PRO A 29 -15.58 -17.84 33.95
CA PRO A 29 -14.88 -16.59 34.21
C PRO A 29 -14.01 -16.24 33.00
N ALA A 30 -14.27 -15.06 32.42
CA ALA A 30 -13.39 -14.45 31.44
C ALA A 30 -11.97 -14.41 32.04
N ALA A 31 -11.01 -14.95 31.29
CA ALA A 31 -9.61 -14.89 31.66
C ALA A 31 -9.20 -13.42 31.92
N PRO A 32 -8.47 -13.13 33.01
CA PRO A 32 -8.06 -11.77 33.30
C PRO A 32 -6.97 -11.34 32.31
N GLY A 33 -7.25 -10.26 31.58
CA GLY A 33 -6.20 -9.42 30.99
C GLY A 33 -5.67 -9.85 29.62
N LEU A 34 -6.53 -9.88 28.61
CA LEU A 34 -6.12 -9.46 27.27
C LEU A 34 -6.79 -8.11 26.99
N THR A 35 -6.23 -7.07 27.58
CA THR A 35 -6.29 -5.73 26.99
C THR A 35 -6.02 -5.88 25.49
N PRO A 36 -6.77 -5.23 24.58
CA PRO A 36 -6.20 -4.96 23.28
C PRO A 36 -4.93 -4.19 23.59
N GLN A 37 -3.78 -4.83 23.43
CA GLN A 37 -2.54 -4.11 23.32
C GLN A 37 -2.79 -3.26 22.08
N GLN A 38 -3.21 -2.01 22.30
CA GLN A 38 -2.85 -0.90 21.46
C GLN A 38 -1.39 -1.19 21.14
N THR A 39 -1.12 -1.68 19.93
CA THR A 39 0.21 -1.58 19.35
C THR A 39 0.43 -0.09 19.34
N GLN A 40 1.06 0.37 20.42
CA GLN A 40 1.44 1.73 20.65
C GLN A 40 2.08 2.15 19.33
N SER A 41 1.46 3.13 18.68
CA SER A 41 2.03 3.83 17.55
C SER A 41 3.40 4.27 18.00
N ALA A 42 4.41 3.45 17.69
CA ALA A 42 5.78 3.87 17.80
C ALA A 42 5.84 5.13 16.93
N PRO A 43 6.29 6.28 17.48
CA PRO A 43 6.46 7.45 16.64
C PRO A 43 7.36 7.02 15.49
N ALA A 44 6.87 7.19 14.26
CA ALA A 44 7.67 6.95 13.07
C ALA A 44 9.03 7.66 13.29
N PRO A 45 10.16 6.97 13.10
CA PRO A 45 11.47 7.59 13.30
C PRO A 45 11.49 8.86 12.46
N ARG A 46 11.86 10.01 13.06
CA ARG A 46 11.86 11.32 12.41
C ARG A 46 12.52 11.18 11.03
N GLY A 47 11.70 11.15 9.98
CA GLY A 47 12.09 10.53 8.73
C GLY A 47 11.24 11.07 7.60
N PHE A 48 11.93 11.44 6.52
CA PHE A 48 11.44 12.03 5.27
C PHE A 48 10.88 13.44 5.42
N ASP A 49 11.27 14.37 4.54
CA ASP A 49 10.78 15.75 4.50
C ASP A 49 9.38 15.84 3.83
N GLY A 50 8.50 14.87 4.10
CA GLY A 50 7.22 14.73 3.42
C GLY A 50 6.33 13.59 3.92
N PRO A 51 5.20 13.33 3.24
CA PRO A 51 4.29 12.25 3.63
C PRO A 51 4.96 10.88 3.46
N LEU A 52 4.65 9.96 4.38
CA LEU A 52 5.24 8.60 4.39
C LEU A 52 5.06 7.86 3.06
N TRP A 53 3.88 7.95 2.47
CA TRP A 53 3.50 7.33 1.20
C TRP A 53 2.34 8.11 0.58
N SER A 54 1.99 7.83 -0.67
CA SER A 54 1.02 8.62 -1.43
C SER A 54 -0.43 8.58 -0.96
N SER A 55 -0.78 7.67 -0.04
CA SER A 55 -2.04 7.75 0.70
C SER A 55 -1.89 8.67 1.92
N ALA A 56 -2.89 9.51 2.18
CA ALA A 56 -2.91 10.39 3.34
C ALA A 56 -3.33 9.66 4.62
N GLY A 57 -2.83 10.13 5.76
CA GLY A 57 -3.25 9.69 7.10
C GLY A 57 -2.89 8.24 7.43
N GLU A 58 -3.75 7.58 8.19
CA GLU A 58 -3.50 6.22 8.72
C GLU A 58 -3.31 5.16 7.61
N GLY A 59 -3.84 5.40 6.41
CA GLY A 59 -3.69 4.51 5.25
C GLY A 59 -2.33 4.59 4.55
N ALA A 60 -1.46 5.54 4.90
CA ALA A 60 -0.13 5.70 4.30
C ALA A 60 0.71 4.42 4.44
N ARG A 61 0.84 3.94 5.68
CA ARG A 61 1.66 2.78 6.01
C ARG A 61 1.11 1.50 5.38
N ALA A 62 -0.20 1.25 5.52
CA ALA A 62 -0.83 0.05 4.97
C ALA A 62 -0.67 -0.03 3.43
N ASN A 63 -0.71 1.12 2.75
CA ASN A 63 -0.46 1.18 1.30
C ASN A 63 1.00 0.89 0.96
N ALA A 64 1.95 1.47 1.69
CA ALA A 64 3.37 1.14 1.50
C ALA A 64 3.66 -0.35 1.73
N GLU A 65 3.08 -0.94 2.78
CA GLU A 65 3.17 -2.37 3.06
C GLU A 65 2.54 -3.23 1.94
N HIS A 66 1.46 -2.75 1.31
CA HIS A 66 0.87 -3.41 0.15
C HIS A 66 1.84 -3.42 -1.05
N HIS A 67 2.50 -2.29 -1.33
CA HIS A 67 3.53 -2.23 -2.37
C HIS A 67 4.74 -3.11 -2.02
N TRP A 68 5.17 -3.12 -0.74
CA TRP A 68 6.24 -4.02 -0.27
C TRP A 68 5.89 -5.50 -0.50
N ARG A 69 4.67 -5.94 -0.19
CA ARG A 69 4.26 -7.34 -0.44
C ARG A 69 4.32 -7.71 -1.93
N LYS A 70 4.08 -6.75 -2.82
CA LYS A 70 4.07 -6.97 -4.27
C LYS A 70 5.47 -6.93 -4.88
N HIS A 71 6.30 -5.97 -4.46
CA HIS A 71 7.57 -5.63 -5.12
C HIS A 71 8.80 -5.95 -4.27
N GLY A 72 8.65 -6.29 -3.00
CA GLY A 72 9.76 -6.48 -2.08
C GLY A 72 10.71 -7.61 -2.47
N GLN A 73 10.20 -8.65 -3.12
CA GLN A 73 11.00 -9.75 -3.64
C GLN A 73 11.97 -9.32 -4.76
N GLU A 74 11.68 -8.20 -5.43
CA GLU A 74 12.54 -7.63 -6.46
C GLU A 74 13.77 -6.94 -5.84
N PHE A 75 13.77 -6.67 -4.53
CA PHE A 75 14.85 -6.03 -3.78
C PHE A 75 15.32 -6.93 -2.63
N PRO A 76 16.04 -8.04 -2.89
CA PRO A 76 16.49 -8.99 -1.86
C PRO A 76 17.39 -8.37 -0.79
N GLU A 77 18.00 -7.21 -1.06
CA GLU A 77 18.76 -6.41 -0.12
C GLU A 77 17.89 -5.77 0.98
N LEU A 78 16.62 -5.49 0.70
CA LEU A 78 15.66 -4.90 1.64
C LEU A 78 14.97 -6.02 2.43
N LYS A 79 14.86 -5.85 3.75
CA LYS A 79 14.45 -6.94 4.65
C LYS A 79 13.02 -6.82 5.15
N ASP A 80 12.45 -5.62 5.10
CA ASP A 80 11.13 -5.32 5.60
C ASP A 80 10.52 -4.10 4.90
N ALA A 81 9.25 -3.83 5.20
CA ALA A 81 8.52 -2.70 4.62
C ALA A 81 9.15 -1.35 4.99
N ASP A 82 9.75 -1.22 6.17
CA ASP A 82 10.36 0.03 6.61
C ASP A 82 11.65 0.34 5.82
N ALA A 83 12.46 -0.68 5.51
CA ALA A 83 13.61 -0.58 4.63
C ALA A 83 13.19 -0.22 3.20
N TYR A 84 12.08 -0.78 2.71
CA TYR A 84 11.52 -0.45 1.41
C TYR A 84 10.98 0.98 1.33
N ILE A 85 10.28 1.45 2.36
CA ILE A 85 9.83 2.84 2.46
C ILE A 85 11.03 3.80 2.45
N ARG A 86 12.06 3.51 3.26
CA ARG A 86 13.30 4.31 3.26
C ARG A 86 13.97 4.35 1.89
N ALA A 87 14.17 3.21 1.26
CA ALA A 87 14.78 3.12 -0.05
C ALA A 87 13.99 3.88 -1.13
N ALA A 88 12.64 3.83 -1.08
CA ALA A 88 11.80 4.57 -2.02
C ALA A 88 11.97 6.09 -1.86
N HIS A 89 11.99 6.59 -0.62
CA HIS A 89 12.26 8.01 -0.35
C HIS A 89 13.68 8.41 -0.76
N ASP A 90 14.69 7.63 -0.36
CA ASP A 90 16.09 7.90 -0.72
C ASP A 90 16.26 7.99 -2.23
N PHE A 91 15.61 7.10 -2.99
CA PHE A 91 15.70 7.08 -4.44
C PHE A 91 15.02 8.29 -5.11
N ILE A 92 13.87 8.77 -4.63
CA ILE A 92 13.17 9.91 -5.24
C ILE A 92 13.72 11.27 -4.80
N ASP A 93 14.31 11.35 -3.61
CA ASP A 93 14.91 12.58 -3.08
C ASP A 93 16.38 12.73 -3.49
N HIS A 94 17.10 11.61 -3.62
CA HIS A 94 18.51 11.56 -4.00
C HIS A 94 18.77 10.54 -5.12
N PRO A 95 18.16 10.73 -6.32
CA PRO A 95 18.30 9.77 -7.41
C PRO A 95 19.76 9.62 -7.85
N PRO A 96 20.24 8.38 -8.07
CA PRO A 96 21.60 8.13 -8.55
C PRO A 96 21.91 8.87 -9.87
N PRO A 97 23.17 9.27 -10.12
CA PRO A 97 23.55 9.91 -11.38
C PRO A 97 23.25 9.04 -12.60
N GLY A 98 22.50 9.61 -13.56
CA GLY A 98 22.02 8.92 -14.75
C GLY A 98 20.58 8.41 -14.65
N THR A 99 19.89 8.62 -13.52
CA THR A 99 18.45 8.36 -13.39
C THR A 99 17.67 9.20 -14.38
N LEU A 100 16.83 8.55 -15.18
CA LEU A 100 15.91 9.20 -16.12
C LEU A 100 14.69 9.71 -15.38
N THR A 101 14.18 10.89 -15.78
CA THR A 101 13.00 11.51 -15.17
C THR A 101 11.97 11.93 -16.19
N LYS A 102 10.68 11.75 -15.87
CA LYS A 102 9.53 12.23 -16.65
C LYS A 102 8.53 12.90 -15.72
N GLN A 103 8.02 14.06 -16.12
CA GLN A 103 6.92 14.72 -15.43
C GLN A 103 5.60 14.32 -16.09
N GLU A 104 4.67 13.77 -15.33
CA GLU A 104 3.31 13.49 -15.79
C GLU A 104 2.40 14.72 -15.72
N ARG A 105 1.32 14.70 -16.50
CA ARG A 105 0.32 15.79 -16.56
C ARG A 105 -0.32 16.09 -15.19
N ASP A 106 -0.46 15.08 -14.34
CA ASP A 106 -1.06 15.20 -13.02
C ASP A 106 -0.09 15.77 -11.97
N GLY A 107 1.17 16.02 -12.35
CA GLY A 107 2.23 16.58 -11.48
C GLY A 107 3.04 15.52 -10.72
N ASP A 108 2.87 14.26 -11.08
CA ASP A 108 3.74 13.17 -10.63
C ASP A 108 5.05 13.15 -11.39
N THR A 109 6.11 12.72 -10.73
CA THR A 109 7.44 12.57 -11.34
C THR A 109 7.85 11.11 -11.32
N LEU A 110 8.16 10.57 -12.49
CA LEU A 110 8.67 9.20 -12.66
C LEU A 110 10.18 9.25 -12.67
N PHE A 111 10.80 8.25 -12.04
CA PHE A 111 12.24 8.06 -11.93
C PHE A 111 12.59 6.66 -12.43
N TYR A 112 13.66 6.54 -13.19
CA TYR A 112 14.17 5.25 -13.63
C TYR A 112 15.70 5.22 -13.72
N ASP A 113 16.34 4.44 -12.83
CA ASP A 113 17.77 4.14 -12.94
C ASP A 113 17.97 2.84 -13.72
N GLN A 114 18.66 2.95 -14.85
CA GLN A 114 18.99 1.81 -15.70
C GLN A 114 19.96 0.83 -15.03
N LYS A 115 20.85 1.31 -14.16
CA LYS A 115 21.93 0.49 -13.59
C LYS A 115 21.37 -0.52 -12.59
N THR A 116 20.52 -0.07 -11.67
CA THR A 116 19.85 -0.94 -10.69
C THR A 116 18.51 -1.48 -11.20
N ASN A 117 18.11 -1.08 -12.41
CA ASN A 117 16.77 -1.32 -12.97
C ASN A 117 15.67 -0.84 -12.00
N THR A 118 15.87 0.27 -11.28
CA THR A 118 14.89 0.75 -10.29
C THR A 118 13.99 1.79 -10.92
N PHE A 119 12.67 1.56 -10.87
CA PHE A 119 11.64 2.51 -11.22
C PHE A 119 10.92 2.99 -9.96
N ALA A 120 10.60 4.28 -9.89
CA ALA A 120 9.75 4.83 -8.83
C ALA A 120 8.89 5.98 -9.34
N VAL A 121 7.82 6.27 -8.59
CA VAL A 121 6.94 7.41 -8.84
C VAL A 121 6.85 8.26 -7.59
N ARG A 122 7.05 9.57 -7.74
CA ARG A 122 6.83 10.59 -6.72
C ARG A 122 5.56 11.35 -7.03
N ALA A 123 4.65 11.38 -6.07
CA ALA A 123 3.46 12.21 -6.12
C ALA A 123 3.82 13.69 -6.05
N ARG A 124 2.95 14.56 -6.56
CA ARG A 124 3.10 16.03 -6.47
C ARG A 124 3.39 16.56 -5.06
N ASN A 125 2.85 15.92 -4.01
CA ASN A 125 3.07 16.30 -2.61
C ASN A 125 4.39 15.77 -2.03
N GLY A 126 5.28 15.23 -2.88
CA GLY A 126 6.58 14.71 -2.50
C GLY A 126 6.59 13.24 -2.11
N ALA A 127 5.45 12.61 -1.87
CA ALA A 127 5.37 11.24 -1.35
C ALA A 127 5.67 10.18 -2.43
N PRO A 128 6.39 9.10 -2.11
CA PRO A 128 6.50 7.95 -3.00
C PRO A 128 5.11 7.31 -3.24
N ARG A 129 4.82 6.94 -4.50
CA ARG A 129 3.66 6.13 -4.86
C ARG A 129 3.99 4.65 -5.04
N THR A 130 5.16 4.34 -5.58
CA THR A 130 5.64 2.97 -5.85
C THR A 130 7.14 2.97 -6.09
N MET A 131 7.78 1.82 -5.88
CA MET A 131 9.17 1.53 -6.28
C MET A 131 9.28 0.04 -6.66
N PHE A 132 9.85 -0.28 -7.82
CA PHE A 132 9.97 -1.67 -8.28
C PHE A 132 11.04 -1.80 -9.37
N ARG A 133 11.44 -3.03 -9.70
CA ARG A 133 12.34 -3.35 -10.82
C ARG A 133 11.53 -3.95 -11.98
N PRO A 134 11.26 -3.21 -13.07
CA PRO A 134 10.46 -3.74 -14.17
C PRO A 134 11.18 -4.88 -14.91
N ASP A 135 10.47 -5.97 -15.21
CA ASP A 135 10.99 -7.10 -16.00
C ASP A 135 11.52 -6.67 -17.38
N ASP A 136 10.84 -5.70 -17.98
CA ASP A 136 11.13 -5.17 -19.32
C ASP A 136 12.21 -4.07 -19.36
N GLY A 137 12.71 -3.66 -18.19
CA GLY A 137 13.71 -2.61 -18.03
C GLY A 137 13.42 -1.35 -18.86
N MET A 138 14.36 -0.98 -19.74
CA MET A 138 14.22 0.20 -20.59
C MET A 138 12.97 0.20 -21.49
N ARG A 139 12.45 -0.98 -21.87
CA ARG A 139 11.20 -1.04 -22.64
C ARG A 139 10.01 -0.63 -21.79
N TYR A 140 10.01 -0.94 -20.48
CA TYR A 140 9.00 -0.46 -19.55
C TYR A 140 9.02 1.06 -19.45
N TRP A 141 10.22 1.65 -19.25
CA TRP A 141 10.41 3.10 -19.18
C TRP A 141 9.89 3.84 -20.42
N ASN A 142 10.17 3.31 -21.61
CA ASN A 142 9.76 3.93 -22.87
C ASN A 142 8.24 3.91 -23.09
N ARG A 143 7.49 3.06 -22.37
CA ARG A 143 6.02 3.00 -22.43
C ARG A 143 5.32 3.92 -21.43
N GLN A 144 6.03 4.38 -20.39
CA GLN A 144 5.48 5.34 -19.42
C GLN A 144 5.37 6.72 -20.06
#